data_AF-A0A630N718-F1
#
_entry.id   AF-A0A630N718-F1
#
_cell.length_a   1.000
_cell.length_b   1.000
_cell.length_c   1.000
_cell.angle_alpha   90.00
_cell.angle_beta   90.00
_cell.angle_gamma   90.00
#
_symmetry.space_group_name_H-M   'P 1'
#
loop_
_entity.id
_entity.type
_entity.pdbx_description
1 polymer ?
#
loop_
_entity_poly.entity_id
_entity_poly.type
_entity_poly.pdbx_seq_one_letter_code
_entity_poly.pdbx_strand_id
1 'polypeptide(L)'
;KTYNASKAAGHDFKAQPELAEAAAKTTENPLQKIDAALAQVDALRSDLGAVQNRFNSAITNLGNTVNNLSEARSRIEDSDYATEVSNMSRAQILQQAGTSVLAQANQVPQNVLSLLR
;
A
#
# COMPACT_ATOMS: atom_id res chain seq x y z
N LYS A 1 -35.76 35.90 -20.57
CA LYS A 1 -34.70 34.96 -20.97
C LYS A 1 -34.96 34.54 -22.40
N THR A 2 -34.09 34.96 -23.32
CA THR A 2 -34.16 34.53 -24.72
C THR A 2 -33.11 33.45 -24.90
N TYR A 3 -33.50 32.28 -25.39
CA TYR A 3 -32.60 31.16 -25.60
C TYR A 3 -32.45 30.89 -27.09
N ASN A 4 -31.27 30.43 -27.49
CA ASN A 4 -31.08 29.97 -28.87
C ASN A 4 -31.97 28.76 -29.15
N ALA A 5 -32.74 28.78 -30.23
CA ALA A 5 -33.68 27.72 -30.58
C ALA A 5 -33.03 26.33 -30.65
N SER A 6 -31.79 26.24 -31.17
CA SER A 6 -31.01 25.00 -31.22
C SER A 6 -30.57 24.48 -29.86
N LYS A 7 -30.46 25.34 -28.84
CA LYS A 7 -30.07 24.96 -27.47
C LYS A 7 -31.28 24.64 -26.59
N ALA A 8 -32.43 25.24 -26.88
CA ALA A 8 -33.68 24.98 -26.17
C ALA A 8 -34.46 23.78 -26.75
N ALA A 9 -34.20 23.39 -28.00
CA ALA A 9 -34.85 22.24 -28.63
C ALA A 9 -34.53 20.93 -27.88
N GLY A 10 -35.55 20.29 -27.31
CA GLY A 10 -35.42 19.04 -26.57
C GLY A 10 -34.79 19.16 -25.18
N HIS A 11 -34.56 20.37 -24.68
CA HIS A 11 -33.99 20.60 -23.35
C HIS A 11 -35.05 20.46 -22.25
N ASP A 12 -34.79 19.61 -21.26
CA ASP A 12 -35.65 19.49 -20.08
C ASP A 12 -35.28 20.52 -19.01
N PHE A 13 -36.02 21.63 -19.00
CA PHE A 13 -35.86 22.69 -18.01
C PHE A 13 -36.19 22.28 -16.56
N LYS A 14 -36.88 21.15 -16.37
CA LYS A 14 -37.18 20.62 -15.04
C LYS A 14 -35.97 19.87 -14.45
N ALA A 15 -35.20 19.17 -15.28
CA ALA A 15 -33.98 18.48 -14.88
C ALA A 15 -32.78 19.43 -14.75
N GLN A 16 -32.64 20.38 -15.68
CA GLN A 16 -31.61 21.41 -15.65
C GLN A 16 -32.22 22.76 -16.02
N PRO A 17 -32.36 23.71 -15.08
CA PRO A 17 -33.04 24.98 -15.36
C PRO A 17 -32.16 26.01 -16.11
N GLU A 18 -30.87 25.71 -16.30
CA GLU A 18 -29.89 26.65 -16.84
C GLU A 18 -29.49 26.33 -18.28
N LEU A 19 -29.62 27.33 -19.13
CA LEU A 19 -29.08 27.39 -20.49
C LEU A 19 -28.41 28.74 -20.71
N ALA A 20 -27.39 28.78 -21.57
CA ALA A 20 -26.79 30.03 -22.00
C ALA A 20 -27.85 30.89 -22.72
N GLU A 21 -28.16 32.04 -22.14
CA GLU A 21 -29.06 33.03 -22.74
C GLU A 21 -28.41 33.68 -23.95
N ALA A 22 -29.22 34.08 -24.93
CA ALA A 22 -28.77 34.81 -26.09
C ALA A 22 -28.20 36.17 -25.67
N ALA A 23 -27.05 36.53 -26.22
CA ALA A 23 -26.42 37.82 -25.92
C ALA A 23 -27.34 38.97 -26.38
N ALA A 24 -27.74 39.84 -25.45
CA ALA A 24 -28.61 40.98 -25.75
C ALA A 24 -27.88 42.08 -26.55
N LYS A 25 -26.55 42.15 -26.46
CA LYS A 25 -25.68 43.07 -27.19
C LYS A 25 -24.33 42.42 -27.49
N THR A 26 -23.56 42.98 -28.42
CA THR A 26 -22.17 42.57 -28.69
C THR A 26 -21.35 42.63 -27.41
N THR A 27 -20.52 41.62 -27.18
CA THR A 27 -19.63 41.55 -26.02
C THR A 27 -18.61 42.68 -26.05
N GLU A 28 -18.70 43.58 -25.09
CA GLU A 28 -17.62 44.55 -24.81
C GLU A 28 -16.41 43.81 -24.25
N ASN A 29 -15.21 44.13 -24.76
CA ASN A 29 -13.92 43.54 -24.40
C ASN A 29 -13.91 42.00 -24.39
N PRO A 30 -14.07 41.34 -25.56
CA PRO A 30 -14.11 39.88 -25.65
C PRO A 30 -12.82 39.22 -25.10
N LEU A 31 -11.66 39.86 -25.27
CA LEU A 31 -10.37 39.36 -24.77
C LEU A 31 -10.35 39.28 -23.24
N GLN A 32 -10.87 40.28 -22.53
CA GLN A 32 -10.90 40.28 -21.06
C GLN A 32 -11.72 39.11 -20.50
N LYS A 33 -12.83 38.75 -21.15
CA LYS A 33 -13.64 37.59 -20.73
C LYS A 33 -12.91 36.26 -20.96
N ILE A 34 -12.17 36.16 -22.07
CA ILE A 34 -11.37 34.98 -22.39
C ILE A 34 -10.21 34.86 -21.40
N ASP A 35 -9.51 35.95 -21.11
CA ASP A 35 -8.40 35.97 -20.14
C ASP A 35 -8.88 35.57 -18.75
N ALA A 36 -10.04 36.07 -18.31
CA ALA A 36 -10.64 35.68 -17.03
C ALA A 36 -11.00 34.18 -17.00
N ALA A 37 -11.53 33.63 -18.09
CA ALA A 37 -11.85 32.21 -18.19
C ALA A 37 -10.58 31.34 -18.21
N LEU A 38 -9.54 31.75 -18.93
CA LEU A 38 -8.24 31.07 -18.95
C LEU A 38 -7.59 31.11 -17.57
N ALA A 39 -7.61 32.25 -16.87
CA ALA A 39 -7.08 32.37 -15.52
C ALA A 39 -7.75 31.39 -14.54
N GLN A 40 -9.07 31.17 -14.65
CA GLN A 40 -9.78 30.18 -13.84
C GLN A 40 -9.35 28.75 -14.18
N VAL A 41 -9.21 28.42 -15.46
CA VAL A 41 -8.75 27.09 -15.90
C VAL A 41 -7.30 26.83 -15.47
N ASP A 42 -6.44 27.84 -15.58
CA ASP A 42 -5.03 27.73 -15.20
C ASP A 42 -4.86 27.64 -13.69
N ALA A 43 -5.66 28.36 -12.90
CA ALA A 43 -5.71 28.20 -11.45
C ALA A 43 -6.09 26.76 -11.07
N LEU A 44 -7.17 26.23 -11.65
CA LEU A 44 -7.58 24.85 -11.42
C LEU A 44 -6.50 23.86 -11.83
N ARG A 45 -5.86 24.06 -12.99
CA ARG A 45 -4.76 23.21 -13.47
C ARG A 45 -3.55 23.26 -12.54
N SER A 46 -3.25 24.43 -11.98
CA SER A 46 -2.17 24.60 -10.99
C SER A 46 -2.45 23.77 -9.73
N ASP A 47 -3.67 23.83 -9.20
CA ASP A 47 -4.08 23.04 -8.04
C ASP A 47 -3.97 21.54 -8.30
N LEU A 48 -4.38 21.08 -9.49
CA LEU A 48 -4.19 19.69 -9.92
C LEU A 48 -2.71 19.30 -9.98
N GLY A 49 -1.84 20.17 -10.49
CA GLY A 49 -0.38 19.95 -10.48
C GLY A 49 0.21 19.86 -9.06
N ALA A 50 -0.26 20.70 -8.15
CA ALA A 50 0.14 20.65 -6.75
C ALA A 50 -0.27 19.32 -6.08
N VAL A 51 -1.48 18.83 -6.39
CA VAL A 51 -1.94 17.51 -5.92
C VAL A 51 -1.09 16.38 -6.48
N GLN A 52 -0.69 16.43 -7.76
CA GLN A 52 0.24 15.45 -8.34
C GLN A 52 1.60 15.44 -7.63
N ASN A 53 2.14 16.61 -7.31
CA ASN A 53 3.39 16.71 -6.54
C ASN A 53 3.23 16.10 -5.14
N ARG A 54 2.12 16.37 -4.46
CA ARG A 54 1.82 15.74 -3.16
C ARG A 54 1.72 14.22 -3.26
N PHE A 55 1.12 13.68 -4.33
CA PHE A 55 1.08 12.24 -4.56
C PHE A 55 2.47 11.66 -4.81
N ASN A 56 3.31 12.31 -5.62
CA ASN A 56 4.69 11.87 -5.83
C ASN A 56 5.48 11.81 -4.51
N SER A 57 5.39 12.86 -3.67
CA SER A 57 6.05 12.85 -2.35
C SER A 57 5.50 11.77 -1.42
N ALA A 58 4.18 11.56 -1.41
CA ALA A 58 3.57 10.50 -0.62
C ALA A 58 4.02 9.11 -1.07
N ILE A 59 4.09 8.87 -2.38
CA ILE A 59 4.57 7.60 -2.96
C ILE A 59 6.02 7.33 -2.56
N THR A 60 6.91 8.30 -2.69
CA THR A 60 8.32 8.14 -2.29
C THR A 60 8.44 7.86 -0.79
N ASN A 61 7.70 8.59 0.04
CA ASN A 61 7.71 8.36 1.50
C ASN A 61 7.17 6.97 1.88
N LEU A 62 6.08 6.54 1.24
CA LEU A 62 5.52 5.20 1.44
C LEU A 62 6.49 4.11 0.97
N GLY A 63 7.20 4.30 -0.15
CA GLY A 63 8.23 3.38 -0.62
C GLY A 63 9.34 3.17 0.43
N ASN A 64 9.85 4.25 1.01
CA ASN A 64 10.83 4.18 2.10
C ASN A 64 10.27 3.47 3.34
N THR A 65 9.01 3.76 3.68
CA THR A 65 8.33 3.14 4.83
C THR A 65 8.17 1.63 4.63
N VAL A 66 7.78 1.20 3.43
CA VAL A 66 7.64 -0.22 3.08
C VAL A 66 8.99 -0.94 3.15
N ASN A 67 10.06 -0.34 2.63
CA ASN A 67 11.41 -0.92 2.71
C ASN A 67 11.84 -1.09 4.17
N ASN A 68 11.73 -0.04 4.99
CA ASN A 68 12.09 -0.09 6.41
C ASN A 68 11.25 -1.11 7.18
N LEU A 69 9.95 -1.20 6.89
CA LEU A 69 9.05 -2.16 7.54
C LEU A 69 9.37 -3.59 7.12
N SER A 70 9.67 -3.82 5.84
CA SER A 70 10.06 -5.14 5.33
C SER A 70 11.39 -5.60 5.94
N GLU A 71 12.37 -4.70 6.06
CA GLU A 71 13.65 -5.00 6.72
C GLU A 71 13.47 -5.29 8.21
N ALA A 72 12.67 -4.49 8.92
CA ALA A 72 12.36 -4.73 10.33
C ALA A 72 11.64 -6.08 10.52
N ARG A 73 10.68 -6.39 9.66
CA ARG A 73 9.95 -7.67 9.68
C ARG A 73 10.88 -8.85 9.39
N SER A 74 11.73 -8.79 8.36
CA SER A 74 12.70 -9.84 8.07
C SER A 74 13.67 -10.04 9.24
N ARG A 75 14.16 -8.97 9.89
CA ARG A 75 15.01 -9.12 11.07
C ARG A 75 14.33 -9.84 12.22
N ILE A 76 13.04 -9.59 12.45
CA ILE A 76 12.27 -10.28 13.50
C ILE A 76 12.06 -11.74 13.08
N GLU A 77 11.47 -11.98 11.92
CA GLU A 77 11.10 -13.32 11.47
C GLU A 77 12.32 -14.23 11.23
N ASP A 78 13.38 -13.75 10.58
CA ASP A 78 14.57 -14.55 10.31
C ASP A 78 15.42 -14.80 11.57
N SER A 79 15.47 -13.84 12.51
CA SER A 79 16.16 -14.03 13.80
C SER A 79 15.43 -15.08 14.65
N ASP A 80 14.11 -14.99 14.71
CA ASP A 80 13.28 -15.95 15.45
C ASP A 80 13.36 -17.33 14.80
N TYR A 81 13.34 -17.42 13.47
CA TYR A 81 13.51 -18.67 12.75
C TYR A 81 14.89 -19.32 13.00
N ALA A 82 15.98 -18.54 12.95
CA ALA A 82 17.33 -19.05 13.19
C ALA A 82 17.49 -19.64 14.60
N THR A 83 16.91 -18.99 15.62
CA THR A 83 16.96 -19.48 17.01
C THR A 83 16.07 -20.70 17.22
N GLU A 84 14.86 -20.71 16.67
CA GLU A 84 13.93 -21.84 16.78
C GLU A 84 14.47 -23.08 16.06
N VAL A 85 14.99 -22.94 14.84
CA VAL A 85 15.62 -24.07 14.12
C VAL A 85 16.84 -24.60 14.86
N SER A 86 17.63 -23.73 15.48
CA SER A 86 18.78 -24.15 16.31
C SER A 86 18.31 -24.93 17.55
N ASN A 87 17.23 -24.50 18.20
CA ASN A 87 16.63 -25.20 19.33
C ASN A 87 16.00 -26.54 18.91
N MET A 88 15.29 -26.57 17.79
CA MET A 88 14.75 -27.79 17.19
C MET A 88 15.86 -28.79 16.87
N SER A 89 16.94 -28.34 16.21
CA SER A 89 18.09 -29.18 15.89
C SER A 89 18.77 -29.70 17.17
N ARG A 90 18.97 -28.84 18.18
CA ARG A 90 19.47 -29.26 19.49
C ARG A 90 18.57 -30.31 20.14
N ALA A 91 17.25 -30.13 20.08
CA ALA A 91 16.29 -31.08 20.61
C ALA A 91 16.32 -32.43 19.87
N GLN A 92 16.45 -32.43 18.54
CA GLN A 92 16.61 -33.64 17.72
C GLN A 92 17.91 -34.39 18.08
N ILE A 93 19.02 -33.67 18.21
CA ILE A 93 20.31 -34.25 18.63
C ILE A 93 20.19 -34.85 20.04
N LEU A 94 19.55 -34.14 20.98
CA LEU A 94 19.32 -34.63 22.34
C LEU A 94 18.44 -35.88 22.37
N GLN A 95 17.41 -35.96 21.52
CA GLN A 95 16.58 -37.15 21.41
C GLN A 95 17.38 -38.35 20.88
N GLN A 96 18.18 -38.15 19.81
CA GLN A 96 19.02 -39.20 19.24
C GLN A 96 20.13 -39.66 20.20
N ALA A 97 20.75 -38.72 20.93
CA ALA A 97 21.71 -39.01 21.97
C ALA A 97 21.05 -39.72 23.16
N GLY A 98 19.88 -39.27 23.59
CA GLY A 98 19.10 -39.88 24.68
C GLY A 98 18.74 -41.33 24.38
N THR A 99 18.29 -41.65 23.16
CA THR A 99 18.03 -43.04 22.76
C THR A 99 19.30 -43.89 22.72
N SER A 100 20.43 -43.33 22.28
CA SER A 100 21.71 -44.05 22.21
C SER A 100 22.30 -44.31 23.61
N VAL A 101 22.25 -43.31 24.49
CA VAL A 101 22.67 -43.42 25.89
C VAL A 101 21.76 -44.37 26.65
N LEU A 102 20.45 -44.35 26.41
CA LEU A 102 19.51 -45.31 27.00
C LEU A 102 19.83 -46.74 26.57
N ALA A 103 20.14 -46.96 25.30
CA ALA A 103 20.56 -48.27 24.80
C ALA A 103 21.85 -48.74 25.46
N GLN A 104 22.82 -47.86 25.64
CA GLN A 104 24.09 -48.18 26.30
C GLN A 104 23.92 -48.41 27.81
N ALA A 105 23.09 -47.60 28.49
CA ALA A 105 22.75 -47.77 29.90
C ALA A 105 22.02 -49.09 30.16
N ASN A 106 21.21 -49.59 29.22
CA ASN A 106 20.55 -50.90 29.34
C ASN A 106 21.51 -52.10 29.21
N GLN A 107 22.66 -51.94 28.56
CA GLN A 107 23.67 -53.00 28.42
C GLN A 107 24.60 -53.11 29.64
N VAL A 108 24.83 -52.00 30.36
CA VAL A 108 25.71 -51.99 31.55
C VAL A 108 25.26 -52.97 32.66
N PRO A 109 23.99 -53.02 33.10
CA PRO A 109 23.55 -53.96 34.13
C PRO A 109 23.72 -55.42 33.72
N GLN A 110 23.54 -55.74 32.43
CA GLN A 110 23.67 -57.12 31.94
C GLN A 110 25.11 -57.60 32.00
N ASN A 111 26.07 -56.73 31.70
CA ASN A 111 27.49 -57.03 31.85
C ASN A 111 27.88 -57.21 33.33
N VAL A 112 27.30 -56.44 34.25
CA VAL A 112 27.54 -56.61 35.70
C VAL A 112 26.94 -57.92 36.22
N LEU A 113 25.74 -58.29 35.78
CA LEU A 113 25.14 -59.60 36.10
C LEU A 113 25.94 -60.78 35.54
N SER A 114 26.62 -60.61 34.40
CA SER A 114 27.55 -61.60 33.86
C SER A 114 28.85 -61.73 34.64
N LEU A 115 29.29 -60.68 35.35
CA LEU A 115 30.50 -60.67 36.17
C LEU A 115 30.28 -61.19 37.60
N LEU A 116 29.02 -61.28 38.04
CA LEU A 116 28.62 -61.81 39.34
C LEU A 116 28.19 -63.30 39.30
N ARG A 117 28.32 -63.95 38.13
CA ARG A 117 28.08 -65.38 37.93
C ARG A 117 29.39 -66.11 37.68
#